data_AF-A0A8T3KZC4-F1
#
_entry.id   AF-A0A8T3KZC4-F1
#
_cell.length_a   1.000
_cell.length_b   1.000
_cell.length_c   1.000
_cell.angle_alpha   90.00
_cell.angle_beta   90.00
_cell.angle_gamma   90.00
#
_symmetry.space_group_name_H-M   'P 1'
#
loop_
_entity.id
_entity.type
_entity.pdbx_description
1 polymer ?
#
loop_
_entity_poly.entity_id
_entity_poly.type
_entity_poly.pdbx_seq_one_letter_code
_entity_poly.pdbx_strand_id
1 'polypeptide(L)' 'MDVIKHPNPLRYPNQKMFIVNIENYAYLVPFVENETEIFLKTIIPSRKATRKYLEVSDE' A
#
# COMPACT_ATOMS: atom_id res chain seq x y z
N MET A 1 5.86 -0.34 7.12
CA MET A 1 4.46 -0.38 6.67
C MET A 1 3.85 1.01 6.79
N ASP A 2 2.85 1.36 5.96
CA ASP A 2 2.51 2.76 5.64
C ASP A 2 1.19 2.91 4.85
N VAL A 3 0.64 4.14 4.73
CA VAL A 3 -0.43 4.50 3.78
C VAL A 3 0.09 5.53 2.80
N ILE A 4 0.11 5.18 1.52
CA ILE A 4 0.59 6.09 0.46
C ILE A 4 -0.55 6.54 -0.44
N LYS A 5 -0.50 7.79 -0.88
CA LYS A 5 -1.42 8.30 -1.92
C LYS A 5 -1.07 7.71 -3.28
N HIS A 6 -2.07 7.56 -4.15
CA HIS A 6 -1.81 7.15 -5.52
C HIS A 6 -0.89 8.19 -6.22
N PRO A 7 0.18 7.77 -6.91
CA PRO A 7 1.14 8.70 -7.54
C PRO A 7 0.51 9.54 -8.66
N ASN A 8 -0.60 9.07 -9.24
CA ASN A 8 -1.42 9.84 -10.16
C ASN A 8 -2.76 10.19 -9.49
N PRO A 9 -2.82 11.27 -8.69
CA PRO A 9 -4.05 11.69 -8.01
C PRO A 9 -5.07 12.28 -8.99
N LEU A 10 -4.65 12.80 -10.14
CA LEU A 10 -5.58 13.34 -11.15
C LEU A 10 -6.48 12.23 -11.73
N ARG A 11 -5.92 11.04 -11.97
CA ARG A 11 -6.70 9.87 -12.41
C ARG A 11 -7.37 9.11 -11.27
N TYR A 12 -6.79 9.16 -10.07
CA TYR A 12 -7.25 8.38 -8.92
C TYR A 12 -7.28 9.24 -7.63
N PRO A 13 -8.17 10.25 -7.57
CA PRO A 13 -8.13 11.27 -6.50
C PRO A 13 -8.43 10.70 -5.11
N ASN A 14 -9.31 9.70 -5.03
CA ASN A 14 -9.78 9.12 -3.76
C ASN A 14 -9.13 7.77 -3.46
N GLN A 15 -8.10 7.38 -4.22
CA GLN A 15 -7.45 6.09 -4.05
C GLN A 15 -6.14 6.26 -3.26
N LYS A 16 -6.03 5.48 -2.19
CA LYS A 16 -4.82 5.31 -1.40
C LYS A 16 -4.37 3.85 -1.49
N MET A 17 -3.18 3.55 -0.97
CA MET A 17 -2.67 2.19 -0.88
C MET A 17 -2.14 1.94 0.52
N PHE A 18 -2.58 0.86 1.14
CA PHE A 18 -1.92 0.30 2.32
C PHE A 18 -0.67 -0.44 1.88
N ILE A 19 0.39 -0.34 2.69
CA ILE A 19 1.56 -1.19 2.58
C ILE A 19 1.55 -2.12 3.77
N VAL A 20 1.27 -3.40 3.51
CA VAL A 20 1.15 -4.46 4.50
C VAL A 20 2.30 -5.46 4.33
N ASN A 21 2.84 -5.96 5.44
CA ASN A 21 3.81 -7.06 5.45
C ASN A 21 3.03 -8.35 5.69
N ILE A 22 3.22 -9.31 4.80
CA ILE A 22 2.72 -10.67 4.96
C ILE A 22 3.92 -11.58 4.72
N GLU A 23 4.26 -12.40 5.71
CA GLU A 23 5.37 -13.37 5.62
C GLU A 23 6.70 -12.77 5.13
N ASN A 24 7.07 -11.61 5.70
CA ASN A 24 8.28 -10.86 5.37
C ASN A 24 8.34 -10.36 3.91
N TYR A 25 7.18 -10.16 3.30
CA TYR A 25 7.06 -9.56 1.99
C TYR A 25 6.03 -8.42 2.01
N ALA A 26 6.38 -7.28 1.41
CA ALA A 26 5.48 -6.13 1.40
C ALA A 26 4.53 -6.19 0.21
N TYR A 27 3.26 -5.96 0.49
CA TYR A 27 2.18 -5.88 -0.48
C TYR A 27 1.53 -4.51 -0.44
N LEU A 28 1.13 -4.03 -1.61
CA LEU A 28 0.33 -2.84 -1.80
C LEU A 28 -1.14 -3.26 -1.90
N VAL A 29 -2.00 -2.71 -1.05
CA VAL A 29 -3.45 -2.93 -1.12
C VAL A 29 -4.11 -1.60 -1.45
N PRO A 30 -4.49 -1.36 -2.71
CA PRO A 30 -5.22 -0.15 -3.06
C PRO A 30 -6.60 -0.16 -2.40
N PHE A 31 -7.02 1.00 -1.91
CA PHE A 31 -8.34 1.14 -1.30
C PHE A 31 -8.95 2.49 -1.60
N VAL A 32 -10.27 2.54 -1.52
CA VAL A 32 -11.06 3.77 -1.49
C VAL A 32 -11.83 3.79 -0.18
N GLU A 33 -11.94 4.97 0.41
CA GLU A 33 -12.54 5.21 1.72
C GLU A 33 -13.71 6.19 1.52
N ASN A 34 -14.87 5.86 2.07
CA ASN A 34 -16.01 6.75 2.18
C ASN A 34 -16.33 7.01 3.67
N GLU A 35 -17.43 7.70 3.97
CA GLU A 35 -17.76 8.09 5.35
C GLU A 35 -18.02 6.90 6.30
N THR A 36 -18.37 5.74 5.76
CA THR A 36 -18.84 4.58 6.54
C THR A 36 -17.98 3.34 6.37
N GLU A 37 -17.17 3.25 5.31
CA GLU A 37 -16.47 2.02 4.97
C GLU A 37 -15.16 2.25 4.18
N ILE A 38 -14.33 1.21 4.18
CA ILE A 38 -13.11 1.11 3.38
C ILE A 38 -13.25 -0.09 2.44
N PHE A 39 -13.22 0.16 1.13
CA PHE A 39 -13.22 -0.90 0.13
C PHE A 39 -11.80 -1.23 -0.32
N LEU A 40 -11.33 -2.43 0.04
CA LEU A 40 -10.03 -2.95 -0.37
C LEU A 40 -10.13 -3.58 -1.77
N LYS A 41 -9.20 -3.21 -2.65
CA LYS A 41 -9.01 -3.87 -3.94
C LYS A 41 -7.98 -5.00 -3.81
N THR A 42 -7.65 -5.59 -4.95
CA THR A 42 -6.67 -6.67 -5.06
C THR A 42 -5.34 -6.31 -4.43
N ILE A 43 -4.81 -7.23 -3.61
CA ILE A 43 -3.48 -7.16 -3.03
C ILE A 43 -2.42 -7.37 -4.13
N ILE A 44 -1.38 -6.53 -4.13
CA ILE A 44 -0.32 -6.54 -5.16
C ILE A 44 1.04 -6.73 -4.47
N PRO A 45 1.75 -7.84 -4.71
CA PRO A 45 3.11 -8.00 -4.17
C PRO A 45 4.03 -6.92 -4.74
N SER A 46 4.87 -6.32 -3.90
CA SER A 46 5.78 -5.26 -4.33
C SER A 46 7.19 -5.44 -3.79
N ARG A 47 8.09 -5.98 -4.64
CA ARG A 47 9.54 -6.01 -4.35
C ARG A 47 10.06 -4.64 -3.91
N LYS A 48 9.64 -3.55 -4.59
CA LYS A 48 10.10 -2.20 -4.26
C LYS A 48 9.67 -1.78 -2.85
N ALA A 49 8.44 -2.12 -2.46
CA ALA A 49 7.97 -1.87 -1.10
C ALA A 49 8.71 -2.76 -0.09
N THR A 50 9.00 -4.03 -0.41
CA THR A 50 9.76 -4.93 0.46
C THR A 50 11.12 -4.33 0.75
N ARG A 51 11.86 -3.90 -0.27
CA ARG A 51 13.17 -3.24 -0.07
C ARG A 51 13.08 -1.98 0.79
N LYS A 52 12.07 -1.15 0.52
CA LYS A 52 11.92 0.13 1.20
C LYS A 52 11.50 0.00 2.66
N TYR A 53 10.65 -0.98 2.97
CA TYR A 53 9.96 -1.06 4.26
C TYR A 53 10.35 -2.27 5.12
N LEU A 54 11.01 -3.28 4.55
CA LEU A 54 11.37 -4.53 5.25
C LEU A 54 12.88 -4.85 5.17
N GLU A 55 13.57 -4.50 4.09
CA GLU A 55 15.03 -4.74 3.99
C GLU A 55 15.88 -3.67 4.68
N VAL A 56 15.28 -2.64 5.29
CA VAL A 56 16.00 -1.73 6.19
C VAL A 56 15.96 -2.32 7.60
N SER A 57 16.64 -3.44 7.78
CA SER A 57 16.94 -4.04 9.07
C SER A 57 18.34 -4.64 9.02
N ASP A 58 19.31 -3.79 8.75
CA ASP A 58 20.69 -3.96 9.19
C ASP A 58 20.93 -2.87 10.25
N GLU A 59 20.43 -3.10 11.47
CA GLU A 59 20.98 -2.55 12.70
C GLU A 59 21.50 -3.71 13.56
#